data_AF-A0A1I4J5H6-F1
#
_entry.id   AF-A0A1I4J5H6-F1
#
_cell.length_a   1.000
_cell.length_b   1.000
_cell.length_c   1.000
_cell.angle_alpha   90.00
_cell.angle_beta   90.00
_cell.angle_gamma   90.00
#
_symmetry.space_group_name_H-M   'P 1'
#
loop_
_entity.id
_entity.type
_entity.pdbx_description
1 polymer ?
#
loop_
_entity_poly.entity_id
_entity_poly.type
_entity_poly.pdbx_seq_one_letter_code
_entity_poly.pdbx_strand_id
1 'polypeptide(L)'
;MSIIKEILYAILPMIDCNSANKDVSNEQSSTWNKLLQRESLPDVEKFAVMDKKDAEYLINSIRDNISSLQDKAKVTAVAVTLAFSMVGGISSYMLNLKEKLYANEFLTGILVLFVIASCFYLIVSGYYSLLTLNSKPKYDFGRDDFEYISKLSTEEKKKKQRLIMMGEHYKMTTFQNTTLNNYVDCSNNNLRNALIALGIFFSLICISFALADDKPMKQEIQIKVMHEQQAQLIKDVKTEINTLQNQLNEIRITLKKDKIDINSFIKELDTKIDKIINANLQQNEQLD
;
A
#
# COMPACT_ATOMS: atom_id res chain seq x y z
N MET A 1 20.69 -19.54 23.42
CA MET A 1 20.06 -18.28 22.99
C MET A 1 18.94 -18.67 22.02
N SER A 2 17.68 -18.42 22.36
CA SER A 2 16.53 -19.06 21.67
C SER A 2 16.27 -18.40 20.31
N ILE A 3 16.09 -19.21 19.25
CA ILE A 3 15.75 -18.81 17.87
C ILE A 3 14.56 -17.81 17.84
N ILE A 4 13.64 -17.93 18.81
CA ILE A 4 12.48 -17.03 18.95
C ILE A 4 12.94 -15.59 19.21
N LYS A 5 14.01 -15.38 19.99
CA LYS A 5 14.55 -14.04 20.22
C LYS A 5 15.15 -13.45 18.94
N GLU A 6 15.91 -14.23 18.17
CA GLU A 6 16.49 -13.77 16.90
C GLU A 6 15.40 -13.38 15.89
N ILE A 7 14.31 -14.16 15.82
CA ILE A 7 13.15 -13.83 14.98
C ILE A 7 12.45 -12.57 15.49
N LEU A 8 12.25 -12.44 16.81
CA LEU A 8 11.63 -11.26 17.40
C LEU A 8 12.48 -10.01 17.16
N TYR A 9 13.81 -10.13 17.21
CA TYR A 9 14.74 -9.04 16.93
C TYR A 9 14.79 -8.66 15.45
N ALA A 10 14.64 -9.64 14.55
CA ALA A 10 14.49 -9.38 13.13
C ALA A 10 13.18 -8.64 12.81
N ILE A 11 12.09 -8.93 13.52
CA ILE A 11 10.76 -8.34 13.29
C ILE A 11 10.59 -7.00 14.04
N LEU A 12 11.19 -6.84 15.22
CA LEU A 12 11.07 -5.62 16.04
C LEU A 12 12.45 -5.07 16.45
N PRO A 13 13.23 -4.51 15.51
CA PRO A 13 14.56 -3.97 15.79
C PRO A 13 14.54 -2.87 16.85
N MET A 14 13.41 -2.17 16.99
CA MET A 14 13.19 -1.11 17.97
C MET A 14 13.39 -1.58 19.42
N ILE A 15 12.92 -2.78 19.77
CA ILE A 15 12.97 -3.30 21.14
C ILE A 15 14.41 -3.54 21.56
N ASP A 16 15.20 -4.15 20.67
CA ASP A 16 16.60 -4.44 20.92
C ASP A 16 17.42 -3.15 21.03
N CYS A 17 17.22 -2.23 20.08
CA CYS A 17 17.86 -0.92 20.09
C CYS A 17 17.60 -0.17 21.39
N ASN A 18 16.34 -0.13 21.85
CA ASN A 18 15.99 0.55 23.11
C ASN A 18 16.57 -0.16 24.34
N SER A 19 16.64 -1.48 24.34
CA SER A 19 17.27 -2.24 25.43
C SER A 19 18.76 -1.98 25.48
N ALA A 20 19.47 -2.15 24.36
CA ALA A 20 20.90 -1.92 24.26
C ALA A 20 21.27 -0.47 24.65
N ASN A 21 20.49 0.51 24.21
CA ASN A 21 20.72 1.91 24.57
C ASN A 21 20.41 2.22 26.04
N LYS A 22 19.46 1.50 26.65
CA LYS A 22 19.22 1.61 28.10
C LYS A 22 20.43 1.08 28.88
N ASP A 23 21.02 -0.03 28.45
CA ASP A 23 22.21 -0.59 29.09
C ASP A 23 23.41 0.36 28.97
N VAL A 24 23.65 0.90 27.77
CA VAL A 24 24.69 1.92 27.53
C VAL A 24 24.45 3.18 28.37
N SER A 25 23.20 3.65 28.48
CA SER A 25 22.85 4.83 29.30
C SER A 25 23.08 4.59 30.80
N ASN A 26 22.79 3.39 31.29
CA ASN A 26 23.08 3.00 32.68
C ASN A 26 24.59 2.95 32.93
N GLU A 27 25.36 2.37 32.01
CA GLU A 27 26.82 2.32 32.11
C GLU A 27 27.44 3.71 32.03
N GLN A 28 26.94 4.57 31.13
CA GLN A 28 27.35 5.97 31.01
C GLN A 28 27.07 6.72 32.31
N SER A 29 25.87 6.57 32.89
CA SER A 29 25.49 7.22 34.15
C SER A 29 26.35 6.74 35.32
N SER A 30 26.62 5.44 35.40
CA SER A 30 27.54 4.86 36.40
C SER A 30 28.95 5.42 36.23
N THR A 31 29.47 5.44 35.01
CA THR A 31 30.81 5.97 34.70
C THR A 31 30.90 7.46 35.01
N TRP A 32 29.86 8.23 34.71
CA TRP A 32 29.79 9.66 35.04
C TRP A 32 29.81 9.90 36.54
N ASN A 33 29.09 9.11 37.32
CA ASN A 33 29.14 9.18 38.79
C ASN A 33 30.54 8.89 39.34
N LYS A 34 31.24 7.89 38.77
CA LYS A 34 32.64 7.59 39.12
C LYS A 34 33.58 8.76 38.81
N LEU A 35 33.41 9.40 37.65
CA LEU A 35 34.17 10.60 37.28
C LEU A 35 33.91 11.77 38.23
N LEU A 36 32.65 12.01 38.61
CA LEU A 36 32.29 13.02 39.60
C LEU A 36 32.92 12.76 40.97
N GLN A 37 32.97 11.49 41.37
CA GLN A 37 33.61 11.04 42.61
C GLN A 37 35.15 10.96 42.51
N ARG A 38 35.72 11.32 41.35
CA ARG A 38 37.17 11.24 41.06
C ARG A 38 37.75 9.83 41.28
N GLU A 39 36.93 8.82 41.07
CA GLU A 39 37.40 7.44 41.06
C GLU A 39 38.29 7.17 39.85
N SER A 40 39.31 6.34 40.05
CA SER A 40 40.23 5.92 39.00
C SER A 40 39.48 5.09 37.95
N LEU A 41 39.49 5.52 36.69
CA LEU A 41 38.98 4.73 35.56
C LEU A 41 40.16 4.26 34.70
N PRO A 42 40.41 2.94 34.57
CA PRO A 42 41.57 2.41 33.87
C PRO A 42 41.71 2.93 32.43
N ASP A 43 40.60 3.10 31.72
CA ASP A 43 40.61 3.60 30.34
C ASP A 43 40.98 5.08 30.24
N VAL A 44 40.64 5.88 31.24
CA VAL A 44 40.97 7.31 31.31
C VAL A 44 42.42 7.49 31.75
N GLU A 45 42.90 6.66 32.69
CA GLU A 45 44.27 6.72 33.18
C GLU A 45 45.32 6.40 32.12
N LYS A 46 44.97 5.58 31.12
CA LYS A 46 45.83 5.32 29.95
C LYS A 46 46.21 6.61 29.21
N PHE A 47 45.36 7.63 29.21
CA PHE A 47 45.68 8.91 28.59
C PHE A 47 46.75 9.67 29.38
N ALA A 48 46.83 9.50 30.69
CA ALA A 48 47.76 10.22 31.56
C ALA A 48 49.24 9.97 31.22
N VAL A 49 49.54 8.85 30.55
CA VAL A 49 50.88 8.42 30.13
C VAL A 49 51.07 8.47 28.60
N MET A 50 50.05 8.91 27.85
CA MET A 50 50.06 8.94 26.38
C MET A 50 50.74 10.20 25.84
N ASP A 51 51.26 10.14 24.60
CA ASP A 51 51.64 11.36 23.89
C ASP A 51 50.39 12.21 23.61
N LYS A 52 50.54 13.53 23.68
CA LYS A 52 49.48 14.48 23.37
C LYS A 52 48.98 14.33 21.94
N LYS A 53 49.86 14.03 20.97
CA LYS A 53 49.47 13.81 19.58
C LYS A 53 48.56 12.60 19.42
N ASP A 54 48.87 11.51 20.12
CA ASP A 54 48.08 10.28 20.08
C ASP A 54 46.72 10.48 20.75
N ALA A 55 46.69 11.21 21.88
CA ALA A 55 45.44 11.57 22.55
C ALA A 55 44.54 12.46 21.66
N GLU A 56 45.12 13.45 20.97
CA GLU A 56 44.41 14.29 20.01
C GLU A 56 43.90 13.48 18.81
N TYR A 57 44.70 12.53 18.31
CA TYR A 57 44.29 11.61 17.25
C TYR A 57 43.07 10.77 17.65
N LEU A 58 43.07 10.18 18.84
CA LEU A 58 41.95 9.36 19.33
C LEU A 58 40.66 10.17 19.48
N ILE A 59 40.75 11.42 19.99
CA ILE A 59 39.59 12.32 20.10
C ILE A 59 39.06 12.72 18.73
N ASN A 60 39.95 13.07 17.80
CA ASN A 60 39.52 13.44 16.45
C ASN A 60 38.87 12.25 15.74
N SER A 61 39.47 11.05 15.83
CA SER A 61 38.91 9.83 15.25
C SER A 61 37.53 9.49 15.81
N ILE A 62 37.30 9.66 17.11
CA ILE A 62 36.00 9.37 17.70
C ILE A 62 34.94 10.44 17.32
N ARG A 63 35.36 11.68 17.11
CA ARG A 63 34.49 12.76 16.59
C ARG A 63 34.13 12.52 15.12
N ASP A 64 35.10 12.13 14.29
CA ASP A 64 34.88 11.82 12.88
C ASP A 64 33.90 10.66 12.71
N ASN A 65 33.90 9.71 13.65
CA ASN A 65 32.91 8.63 13.66
C ASN A 65 31.46 9.15 13.85
N ILE A 66 31.24 10.18 14.67
CA ILE A 66 29.91 10.82 14.80
C ILE A 66 29.47 11.38 13.45
N SER A 67 30.35 12.11 12.76
CA SER A 67 30.04 12.67 11.45
C SER A 67 29.73 11.57 10.42
N SER A 68 30.50 10.49 10.43
CA SER A 68 30.23 9.31 9.59
C SER A 68 28.86 8.67 9.87
N LEU A 69 28.48 8.53 11.15
CA LEU A 69 27.17 8.03 11.55
C LEU A 69 26.03 8.97 11.12
N GLN A 70 26.23 10.27 11.23
CA GLN A 70 25.28 11.27 10.74
C GLN A 70 25.12 11.18 9.22
N ASP A 71 26.20 11.00 8.47
CA ASP A 71 26.13 10.86 7.01
C ASP A 71 25.38 9.58 6.60
N LYS A 72 25.59 8.46 7.31
CA LYS A 72 24.76 7.26 7.13
C LYS A 72 23.28 7.56 7.39
N ALA A 73 22.96 8.26 8.48
CA ALA A 73 21.59 8.66 8.78
C ALA A 73 21.01 9.65 7.74
N LYS A 74 21.79 10.53 7.12
CA LYS A 74 21.30 11.38 6.02
C LYS A 74 20.84 10.53 4.85
N VAL A 75 21.66 9.56 4.44
CA VAL A 75 21.33 8.64 3.36
C VAL A 75 20.08 7.84 3.69
N THR A 76 19.96 7.33 4.91
CA THR A 76 18.77 6.60 5.37
C THR A 76 17.52 7.48 5.38
N ALA A 77 17.60 8.73 5.84
CA ALA A 77 16.48 9.67 5.81
C ALA A 77 16.01 9.99 4.38
N VAL A 78 16.94 10.16 3.44
CA VAL A 78 16.63 10.32 2.01
C VAL A 78 15.94 9.06 1.47
N ALA A 79 16.45 7.87 1.79
CA ALA A 79 15.85 6.61 1.36
C ALA A 79 14.43 6.41 1.92
N VAL A 80 14.20 6.74 3.20
CA VAL A 80 12.86 6.72 3.83
C VAL A 80 11.90 7.65 3.11
N THR A 81 12.35 8.86 2.74
CA THR A 81 11.52 9.83 2.02
C THR A 81 11.13 9.31 0.64
N LEU A 82 12.09 8.76 -0.11
CA LEU A 82 11.83 8.12 -1.41
C LEU A 82 10.83 6.95 -1.28
N ALA A 83 11.00 6.11 -0.26
CA ALA A 83 10.09 5.00 0.02
C ALA A 83 8.66 5.48 0.34
N PHE A 84 8.50 6.54 1.13
CA PHE A 84 7.18 7.16 1.36
C PHE A 84 6.53 7.68 0.08
N SER A 85 7.31 8.32 -0.80
CA SER A 85 6.80 8.75 -2.11
C SER A 85 6.31 7.58 -2.96
N MET A 86 7.05 6.45 -2.96
CA MET A 86 6.64 5.22 -3.65
C MET A 86 5.34 4.65 -3.05
N VAL A 87 5.23 4.56 -1.72
CA VAL A 87 4.01 4.10 -1.03
C VAL A 87 2.81 4.99 -1.35
N GLY A 88 3.02 6.31 -1.40
CA GLY A 88 1.98 7.28 -1.78
C GLY A 88 1.49 7.08 -3.22
N GLY A 89 2.42 6.92 -4.17
CA GLY A 89 2.10 6.64 -5.57
C GLY A 89 1.34 5.31 -5.75
N ILE A 90 1.78 4.27 -5.05
CA ILE A 90 1.13 2.96 -5.03
C ILE A 90 -0.27 3.02 -4.41
N SER A 91 -0.45 3.75 -3.31
CA SER A 91 -1.75 3.91 -2.65
C SER A 91 -2.78 4.56 -3.59
N SER A 92 -2.35 5.58 -4.34
CA SER A 92 -3.18 6.21 -5.38
C SER A 92 -3.55 5.22 -6.49
N TYR A 93 -2.59 4.40 -6.91
CA TYR A 93 -2.82 3.37 -7.92
C TYR A 93 -3.78 2.26 -7.43
N MET A 94 -3.69 1.84 -6.16
CA MET A 94 -4.63 0.88 -5.56
C MET A 94 -6.07 1.41 -5.54
N LEU A 95 -6.28 2.70 -5.28
CA LEU A 95 -7.62 3.30 -5.29
C LEU A 95 -8.28 3.20 -6.67
N ASN A 96 -7.49 3.34 -7.74
CA ASN A 96 -7.97 3.22 -9.12
C ASN A 96 -8.23 1.77 -9.55
N LEU A 97 -7.69 0.78 -8.84
CA LEU A 97 -7.80 -0.65 -9.17
C LEU A 97 -8.81 -1.40 -8.30
N LYS A 98 -9.68 -0.67 -7.60
CA LYS A 98 -10.60 -1.21 -6.60
C LYS A 98 -11.41 -2.42 -7.12
N GLU A 99 -11.84 -2.42 -8.38
CA GLU A 99 -12.67 -3.52 -8.90
C GLU A 99 -11.87 -4.80 -9.20
N LYS A 100 -10.60 -4.69 -9.61
CA LYS A 100 -9.75 -5.85 -9.91
C LYS A 100 -9.02 -6.38 -8.67
N LEU A 101 -8.57 -5.49 -7.79
CA LEU A 101 -7.80 -5.87 -6.59
C LEU A 101 -8.67 -6.41 -5.45
N TYR A 102 -9.95 -5.99 -5.36
CA TYR A 102 -10.87 -6.39 -4.30
C TYR A 102 -11.75 -7.59 -4.69
N ALA A 103 -11.43 -8.27 -5.80
CA ALA A 103 -12.12 -9.49 -6.21
C ALA A 103 -11.89 -10.68 -5.26
N ASN A 104 -10.91 -10.57 -4.35
CA ASN A 104 -10.62 -11.53 -3.29
C ASN A 104 -10.36 -10.80 -1.96
N GLU A 105 -11.37 -10.76 -1.09
CA GLU A 105 -11.32 -10.05 0.19
C GLU A 105 -10.14 -10.47 1.08
N PHE A 106 -9.75 -11.75 1.03
CA PHE A 106 -8.61 -12.27 1.80
C PHE A 106 -7.28 -11.68 1.31
N LEU A 107 -7.08 -11.64 -0.02
CA LEU A 107 -5.87 -11.10 -0.64
C LEU A 107 -5.75 -9.59 -0.40
N THR A 108 -6.87 -8.88 -0.47
CA THR A 108 -6.95 -7.46 -0.14
C THR A 108 -6.57 -7.21 1.33
N GLY A 109 -7.07 -8.03 2.26
CA GLY A 109 -6.72 -7.92 3.68
C GLY A 109 -5.22 -8.07 3.92
N ILE A 110 -4.58 -9.06 3.26
CA ILE A 110 -3.13 -9.27 3.33
C ILE A 110 -2.37 -8.08 2.74
N LEU A 111 -2.80 -7.55 1.59
CA LEU A 111 -2.18 -6.38 0.95
C LEU A 111 -2.20 -5.16 1.87
N VAL A 112 -3.34 -4.84 2.48
CA VAL A 112 -3.48 -3.72 3.41
C VAL A 112 -2.56 -3.90 4.63
N LEU A 113 -2.44 -5.12 5.16
CA LEU A 113 -1.56 -5.42 6.29
C LEU A 113 -0.09 -5.14 5.94
N PHE A 114 0.38 -5.53 4.75
CA PHE A 114 1.76 -5.26 4.32
C PHE A 114 2.03 -3.77 4.09
N VAL A 115 1.06 -3.00 3.60
CA VAL A 115 1.19 -1.54 3.48
C VAL A 115 1.32 -0.90 4.85
N ILE A 116 0.46 -1.26 5.80
CA ILE A 116 0.51 -0.75 7.17
C ILE A 116 1.84 -1.11 7.83
N ALA A 117 2.27 -2.37 7.71
CA ALA A 117 3.55 -2.82 8.24
C ALA A 117 4.74 -2.06 7.63
N SER A 118 4.74 -1.86 6.31
CA SER A 118 5.76 -1.04 5.63
C SER A 118 5.78 0.39 6.16
N CYS A 119 4.62 1.05 6.26
CA CYS A 119 4.53 2.40 6.80
C CYS A 119 5.07 2.47 8.23
N PHE A 120 4.71 1.51 9.09
CA PHE A 120 5.23 1.44 10.45
C PHE A 120 6.76 1.37 10.46
N TYR A 121 7.36 0.46 9.69
CA TYR A 121 8.81 0.34 9.60
C TYR A 121 9.49 1.59 9.04
N LEU A 122 8.90 2.27 8.06
CA LEU A 122 9.42 3.54 7.53
C LEU A 122 9.37 4.67 8.57
N ILE A 123 8.28 4.78 9.34
CA ILE A 123 8.17 5.78 10.42
C ILE A 123 9.26 5.54 11.46
N VAL A 124 9.42 4.29 11.91
CA VAL A 124 10.43 3.93 12.92
C VAL A 124 11.85 4.17 12.38
N SER A 125 12.10 3.80 11.12
CA SER A 125 13.38 4.07 10.46
C SER A 125 13.68 5.57 10.42
N GLY A 126 12.73 6.39 9.96
CA GLY A 126 12.87 7.85 9.92
C GLY A 126 13.08 8.47 11.30
N TYR A 127 12.37 7.99 12.32
CA TYR A 127 12.50 8.45 13.70
C TYR A 127 13.94 8.30 14.22
N TYR A 128 14.53 7.10 14.12
CA TYR A 128 15.90 6.86 14.56
C TYR A 128 16.95 7.58 13.71
N SER A 129 16.67 7.75 12.42
CA SER A 129 17.50 8.57 11.53
C SER A 129 17.54 10.03 12.00
N LEU A 130 16.38 10.60 12.35
CA LEU A 130 16.29 11.98 12.86
C LEU A 130 16.94 12.13 14.24
N LEU A 131 16.80 11.14 15.13
CA LEU A 131 17.51 11.15 16.41
C LEU A 131 19.03 11.21 16.21
N THR A 132 19.56 10.47 15.24
CA THR A 132 20.99 10.49 14.90
C THR A 132 21.41 11.84 14.30
N LEU A 133 20.60 12.42 13.42
CA LEU A 133 20.90 13.72 12.80
C LEU A 133 20.83 14.88 13.79
N ASN A 134 19.92 14.81 14.76
CA ASN A 134 19.76 15.86 15.78
C ASN A 134 20.78 15.74 16.93
N SER A 135 21.60 14.68 16.95
CA SER A 135 22.62 14.55 17.99
C SER A 135 23.80 15.47 17.68
N LYS A 136 23.98 16.51 18.50
CA LYS A 136 25.25 17.23 18.59
C LYS A 136 26.20 16.49 19.54
N PRO A 137 27.53 16.60 19.38
CA PRO A 137 28.46 16.12 20.40
C PRO A 137 28.09 16.82 21.73
N LYS A 138 27.59 16.07 22.71
CA LYS A 138 27.13 16.65 24.00
C LYS A 138 28.28 16.96 24.93
N TYR A 139 29.42 16.31 24.74
CA TYR A 139 30.59 16.36 25.60
C TYR A 139 31.78 17.05 24.92
N ASP A 140 31.51 18.00 24.01
CA ASP A 140 32.57 18.83 23.46
C ASP A 140 32.97 19.84 24.54
N PHE A 141 33.96 19.48 25.37
CA PHE A 141 34.50 20.38 26.37
C PHE A 141 34.95 21.67 25.69
N GLY A 142 34.28 22.77 26.02
CA GLY A 142 34.59 24.08 25.49
C GLY A 142 35.92 24.58 26.02
N ARG A 143 36.48 25.61 25.38
CA ARG A 143 37.69 26.30 25.85
C ARG A 143 37.54 26.90 27.26
N ASP A 144 36.32 27.00 27.76
CA ASP A 144 35.94 27.62 29.02
C ASP A 144 35.75 26.59 30.16
N ASP A 145 35.66 25.29 29.87
CA ASP A 145 35.63 24.23 30.89
C ASP A 145 37.02 23.99 31.55
N PHE A 146 38.04 24.71 31.07
CA PHE A 146 39.45 24.57 31.47
C PHE A 146 39.86 25.48 32.63
N GLU A 147 38.91 26.06 33.37
CA GLU A 147 39.21 26.94 34.52
C GLU A 147 40.10 26.25 35.57
N TYR A 148 40.01 24.91 35.68
CA TYR A 148 40.82 24.11 36.60
C TYR A 148 42.29 23.93 36.16
N ILE A 149 42.59 23.87 34.85
CA ILE A 149 43.98 23.66 34.36
C ILE A 149 44.86 24.88 34.67
N SER A 150 44.24 26.06 34.74
CA SER A 150 44.93 27.33 35.05
C SER A 150 45.58 27.32 36.46
N LYS A 151 44.99 26.60 37.43
CA LYS A 151 45.36 26.62 38.87
C LYS A 151 46.50 25.67 39.27
N LEU A 152 47.02 24.85 38.35
CA LEU A 152 48.10 23.90 38.64
C LEU A 152 49.48 24.59 38.66
N SER A 153 50.35 24.25 39.61
CA SER A 153 51.61 24.97 39.84
C SER A 153 52.80 24.52 38.97
N THR A 154 52.68 23.45 38.18
CA THR A 154 53.77 22.90 37.34
C THR A 154 53.28 22.45 35.97
N GLU A 155 54.13 22.63 34.95
CA GLU A 155 53.82 22.37 33.53
C GLU A 155 53.52 20.89 33.25
N GLU A 156 54.23 19.99 33.94
CA GLU A 156 54.06 18.54 33.80
C GLU A 156 52.74 18.04 34.42
N LYS A 157 52.34 18.58 35.59
CA LYS A 157 51.04 18.30 36.20
C LYS A 157 49.89 18.84 35.33
N LYS A 158 50.05 20.03 34.73
CA LYS A 158 49.10 20.58 33.74
C LYS A 158 48.94 19.65 32.54
N LYS A 159 50.05 19.12 32.00
CA LYS A 159 50.04 18.17 30.87
C LYS A 159 49.31 16.89 31.22
N LYS A 160 49.66 16.24 32.33
CA LYS A 160 49.02 14.99 32.77
C LYS A 160 47.52 15.15 32.98
N GLN A 161 47.10 16.25 33.59
CA GLN A 161 45.69 16.50 33.88
C GLN A 161 44.88 16.85 32.62
N ARG A 162 45.47 17.59 31.67
CA ARG A 162 44.88 17.81 30.34
C ARG A 162 44.64 16.48 29.62
N LEU A 163 45.59 15.55 29.69
CA LEU A 163 45.45 14.23 29.07
C LEU A 163 44.37 13.39 29.74
N ILE A 164 44.26 13.43 31.07
CA ILE A 164 43.17 12.76 31.81
C ILE A 164 41.81 13.29 31.33
N MET A 165 41.62 14.61 31.23
CA MET A 165 40.36 15.20 30.72
C MET A 165 40.09 14.78 29.26
N MET A 166 41.12 14.68 28.43
CA MET A 166 41.01 14.12 27.08
C MET A 166 40.49 12.67 27.11
N GLY A 167 40.95 11.86 28.07
CA GLY A 167 40.43 10.50 28.30
C GLY A 167 38.98 10.47 28.80
N GLU A 168 38.59 11.39 29.69
CA GLU A 168 37.20 11.53 30.14
C GLU A 168 36.27 11.87 28.96
N HIS A 169 36.69 12.82 28.12
CA HIS A 169 35.99 13.18 26.88
C HIS A 169 35.88 11.97 25.95
N TYR A 170 36.99 11.30 25.67
CA TYR A 170 37.02 10.13 24.82
C TYR A 170 36.02 9.06 25.30
N LYS A 171 36.00 8.75 26.61
CA LYS A 171 35.09 7.75 27.16
C LYS A 171 33.62 8.15 27.04
N MET A 172 33.27 9.41 27.35
CA MET A 172 31.89 9.89 27.23
C MET A 172 31.41 9.94 25.78
N THR A 173 32.27 10.37 24.86
CA THR A 173 31.98 10.39 23.43
C THR A 173 31.88 8.98 22.85
N THR A 174 32.59 8.00 23.41
CA THR A 174 32.42 6.58 23.05
C THR A 174 31.00 6.09 23.34
N PHE A 175 30.45 6.36 24.53
CA PHE A 175 29.06 5.98 24.84
C PHE A 175 28.05 6.64 23.91
N GLN A 176 28.26 7.92 23.60
CA GLN A 176 27.44 8.62 22.61
C GLN A 176 27.53 7.94 21.24
N ASN A 177 28.73 7.61 20.76
CA ASN A 177 28.92 6.89 19.50
C ASN A 177 28.22 5.53 19.48
N THR A 178 28.32 4.75 20.55
CA THR A 178 27.62 3.46 20.64
C THR A 178 26.11 3.66 20.53
N THR A 179 25.56 4.67 21.23
CA THR A 179 24.13 4.99 21.18
C THR A 179 23.69 5.39 19.77
N LEU A 180 24.47 6.24 19.10
CA LEU A 180 24.19 6.67 17.73
C LEU A 180 24.34 5.54 16.72
N ASN A 181 25.33 4.68 16.89
CA ASN A 181 25.50 3.50 16.03
C ASN A 181 24.29 2.57 16.15
N ASN A 182 23.80 2.32 17.38
CA ASN A 182 22.60 1.52 17.60
C ASN A 182 21.36 2.15 16.95
N TYR A 183 21.24 3.48 16.95
CA TYR A 183 20.15 4.17 16.23
C TYR A 183 20.28 4.02 14.70
N VAL A 184 21.48 4.16 14.13
CA VAL A 184 21.73 3.96 12.70
C VAL A 184 21.41 2.53 12.28
N ASP A 185 21.88 1.54 13.05
CA ASP A 185 21.65 0.13 12.77
C ASP A 185 20.15 -0.22 12.88
N CYS A 186 19.47 0.29 13.90
CA CYS A 186 18.02 0.13 14.04
C CYS A 186 17.27 0.78 12.86
N SER A 187 17.66 2.01 12.47
CA SER A 187 17.07 2.72 11.34
C SER A 187 17.23 1.94 10.03
N ASN A 188 18.43 1.41 9.77
CA ASN A 188 18.72 0.61 8.58
C ASN A 188 17.98 -0.72 8.55
N ASN A 189 17.89 -1.42 9.69
CA ASN A 189 17.15 -2.67 9.79
C ASN A 189 15.64 -2.46 9.56
N ASN A 190 15.06 -1.39 10.12
CA ASN A 190 13.68 -1.03 9.83
C ASN A 190 13.47 -0.64 8.37
N LEU A 191 14.39 0.12 7.75
CA LEU A 191 14.32 0.43 6.33
C LEU A 191 14.35 -0.85 5.47
N ARG A 192 15.24 -1.78 5.79
CA ARG A 192 15.31 -3.09 5.11
C ARG A 192 14.01 -3.86 5.24
N ASN A 193 13.43 -3.93 6.44
CA ASN A 193 12.15 -4.60 6.67
C ASN A 193 10.99 -3.94 5.91
N ALA A 194 10.98 -2.60 5.84
CA ALA A 194 10.02 -1.86 5.01
C ALA A 194 10.14 -2.23 3.53
N LEU A 195 11.37 -2.27 3.00
CA LEU A 195 11.61 -2.64 1.60
C LEU A 195 11.21 -4.08 1.30
N ILE A 196 11.46 -5.02 2.23
CA ILE A 196 11.01 -6.41 2.11
C ILE A 196 9.48 -6.47 2.10
N ALA A 197 8.81 -5.76 3.02
CA ALA A 197 7.35 -5.69 3.07
C ALA A 197 6.77 -5.10 1.77
N LEU A 198 7.39 -4.06 1.22
CA LEU A 198 7.01 -3.47 -0.08
C LEU A 198 7.23 -4.43 -1.25
N GLY A 199 8.33 -5.18 -1.25
CA GLY A 199 8.60 -6.19 -2.27
C GLY A 199 7.56 -7.32 -2.26
N ILE A 200 7.16 -7.79 -1.07
CA ILE A 200 6.09 -8.78 -0.91
C ILE A 200 4.77 -8.19 -1.40
N PHE A 201 4.45 -6.97 -0.97
CA PHE A 201 3.26 -6.26 -1.42
C PHE A 201 3.19 -6.13 -2.95
N PHE A 202 4.29 -5.74 -3.60
CA PHE A 202 4.35 -5.62 -5.06
C PHE A 202 4.14 -6.98 -5.75
N SER A 203 4.75 -8.04 -5.20
CA SER A 203 4.57 -9.41 -5.70
C SER A 203 3.12 -9.87 -5.59
N LEU A 204 2.44 -9.55 -4.48
CA LEU A 204 1.03 -9.87 -4.28
C LEU A 204 0.12 -9.10 -5.24
N ILE A 205 0.45 -7.85 -5.58
CA ILE A 205 -0.25 -7.11 -6.63
C ILE A 205 -0.12 -7.83 -7.97
N CYS A 206 1.09 -8.23 -8.36
CA CYS A 206 1.32 -8.95 -9.62
C CYS A 206 0.50 -10.25 -9.68
N ILE A 207 0.47 -11.03 -8.59
CA ILE A 207 -0.33 -12.24 -8.48
C ILE A 207 -1.84 -11.92 -8.57
N SER A 208 -2.29 -10.84 -7.93
CA SER A 208 -3.69 -10.39 -7.98
C SER A 208 -4.14 -10.13 -9.42
N PHE A 209 -3.28 -9.51 -10.22
CA PHE A 209 -3.57 -9.25 -11.64
C PHE A 209 -3.59 -10.52 -12.48
N ALA A 210 -2.61 -11.40 -12.32
CA ALA A 210 -2.57 -12.68 -13.02
C ALA A 210 -3.85 -13.51 -12.75
N LEU A 211 -4.31 -13.55 -11.50
CA LEU A 211 -5.55 -14.25 -11.12
C LEU A 211 -6.83 -13.54 -11.58
N ALA A 212 -6.77 -12.23 -11.82
CA ALA A 212 -7.93 -11.46 -12.29
C ALA A 212 -8.18 -11.66 -13.79
N ASP A 213 -7.13 -11.87 -14.59
CA ASP A 213 -7.25 -12.11 -16.03
C ASP A 213 -7.79 -13.53 -16.34
N ASP A 214 -7.64 -14.50 -15.41
CA ASP A 214 -8.16 -15.88 -15.55
C ASP A 214 -9.63 -16.06 -15.14
N LYS A 215 -10.26 -15.06 -14.52
CA LYS A 215 -11.71 -15.13 -14.22
C LYS A 215 -12.50 -14.59 -15.41
N PRO A 216 -13.38 -15.38 -16.07
CA PRO A 216 -14.26 -14.83 -17.09
C PRO A 216 -15.07 -13.70 -16.44
N MET A 217 -14.92 -12.47 -16.96
CA MET A 217 -15.63 -11.30 -16.46
C MET A 217 -17.11 -11.67 -16.35
N LYS A 218 -17.74 -11.35 -15.21
CA LYS A 218 -19.20 -11.49 -15.02
C LYS A 218 -20.03 -10.89 -16.17
N GLN A 219 -19.44 -10.00 -16.97
CA GLN A 219 -19.99 -9.49 -18.22
C GLN A 219 -20.25 -10.57 -19.28
N GLU A 220 -19.37 -11.57 -19.48
CA GLU A 220 -19.61 -12.63 -20.48
C GLU A 220 -20.83 -13.50 -20.10
N ILE A 221 -21.00 -13.80 -18.82
CA ILE A 221 -22.15 -14.56 -18.32
C ILE A 221 -23.44 -13.73 -18.47
N GLN A 222 -23.42 -12.43 -18.17
CA GLN A 222 -24.59 -11.56 -18.38
C GLN A 222 -24.93 -11.38 -19.87
N ILE A 223 -23.94 -11.23 -20.75
CA ILE A 223 -24.15 -11.13 -22.20
C ILE A 223 -24.76 -12.43 -22.73
N LYS A 224 -24.29 -13.59 -22.26
CA LYS A 224 -24.81 -14.89 -22.67
C LYS A 224 -26.26 -15.11 -22.22
N VAL A 225 -26.58 -14.79 -20.97
CA VAL A 225 -27.96 -14.87 -20.43
C VAL A 225 -28.90 -13.91 -21.17
N MET A 226 -28.44 -12.70 -21.48
CA MET A 226 -29.24 -11.72 -22.23
C MET A 226 -29.48 -12.17 -23.68
N HIS A 227 -28.48 -12.79 -24.33
CA HIS A 227 -28.65 -13.38 -25.66
C HIS A 227 -29.62 -14.57 -25.67
N GLU A 228 -29.57 -15.45 -24.67
CA GLU A 228 -30.51 -16.56 -24.54
C GLU A 228 -31.95 -16.07 -24.32
N GLN A 229 -32.14 -15.03 -23.50
CA GLN A 229 -33.45 -14.39 -23.31
C GLN A 229 -33.98 -13.71 -24.58
N GLN A 230 -33.12 -13.00 -25.33
CA GLN A 230 -33.50 -12.42 -26.62
C GLN A 230 -33.86 -13.49 -27.66
N ALA A 231 -33.12 -14.60 -27.72
CA ALA A 231 -33.42 -15.70 -28.61
C ALA A 231 -34.79 -16.36 -28.30
N GLN A 232 -35.13 -16.47 -27.01
CA GLN A 232 -36.43 -16.98 -26.59
C GLN A 232 -37.57 -16.03 -26.97
N LEU A 233 -37.42 -14.71 -26.73
CA LEU A 233 -38.40 -13.71 -27.14
C LEU A 233 -38.64 -13.70 -28.65
N ILE A 234 -37.57 -13.82 -29.46
CA ILE A 234 -37.69 -13.90 -30.92
C ILE A 234 -38.47 -15.15 -31.33
N LYS A 235 -38.27 -16.27 -30.64
CA LYS A 235 -38.99 -17.51 -30.91
C LYS A 235 -40.49 -17.35 -30.61
N ASP A 236 -40.83 -16.75 -29.47
CA ASP A 236 -42.21 -16.52 -29.06
C ASP A 236 -42.95 -15.59 -30.04
N VAL A 237 -42.32 -14.48 -30.43
CA VAL A 237 -42.83 -13.56 -31.46
C VAL A 237 -43.03 -14.27 -32.80
N LYS A 238 -42.12 -15.16 -33.20
CA LYS A 238 -42.25 -15.92 -34.45
C LYS A 238 -43.46 -16.87 -34.41
N THR A 239 -43.72 -17.51 -33.26
CA THR A 239 -44.94 -18.31 -33.07
C THR A 239 -46.20 -17.47 -33.17
N GLU A 240 -46.20 -16.28 -32.55
CA GLU A 240 -47.36 -15.38 -32.57
C GLU A 240 -47.67 -14.87 -33.98
N ILE A 241 -46.64 -14.51 -34.75
CA ILE A 241 -46.76 -14.15 -36.17
C ILE A 241 -47.38 -15.30 -36.98
N ASN A 242 -46.94 -16.55 -36.75
CA ASN A 242 -47.49 -17.70 -37.46
C ASN A 242 -48.97 -17.94 -37.12
N THR A 243 -49.37 -17.78 -35.85
CA THR A 243 -50.79 -17.88 -35.45
C THR A 243 -51.64 -16.80 -36.10
N LEU A 244 -51.16 -15.55 -36.13
CA LEU A 244 -51.86 -14.44 -36.78
C LEU A 244 -51.98 -14.66 -38.30
N GLN A 245 -50.95 -15.19 -38.95
CA GLN A 245 -51.00 -15.54 -40.37
C GLN A 245 -52.05 -16.63 -40.66
N ASN A 246 -52.17 -17.64 -39.80
CA ASN A 246 -53.19 -18.67 -39.94
C ASN A 246 -54.61 -18.09 -39.77
N GLN A 247 -54.84 -17.27 -38.75
CA GLN A 247 -56.12 -16.58 -38.56
C GLN A 247 -56.50 -15.70 -39.76
N LEU A 248 -55.53 -14.98 -40.31
CA LEU A 248 -55.75 -14.12 -41.48
C LEU A 248 -56.11 -14.95 -42.72
N ASN A 249 -55.50 -16.12 -42.90
CA ASN A 249 -55.86 -17.06 -43.96
C ASN A 249 -57.27 -17.63 -43.78
N GLU A 250 -57.67 -17.98 -42.56
CA GLU A 250 -59.04 -18.44 -42.27
C GLU A 250 -60.07 -17.35 -42.59
N ILE A 251 -59.85 -16.11 -42.13
CA ILE A 251 -60.71 -14.96 -42.46
C ILE A 251 -60.81 -14.78 -43.98
N ARG A 252 -59.69 -14.92 -44.70
CA ARG A 252 -59.67 -14.78 -46.17
C ARG A 252 -60.50 -15.87 -46.86
N ILE A 253 -60.48 -17.10 -46.34
CA ILE A 253 -61.29 -18.20 -46.87
C ILE A 253 -62.77 -17.93 -46.62
N THR A 254 -63.14 -17.50 -45.42
CA THR A 254 -64.52 -17.14 -45.06
C THR A 254 -65.04 -16.01 -45.93
N LEU A 255 -64.28 -14.92 -46.10
CA LEU A 255 -64.65 -13.80 -46.99
C LEU A 255 -64.87 -14.24 -48.44
N LYS A 256 -64.06 -15.19 -48.95
CA LYS A 256 -64.27 -15.74 -50.29
C LYS A 256 -65.58 -16.51 -50.38
N LYS A 257 -65.92 -17.29 -49.35
CA LYS A 257 -67.16 -18.05 -49.28
C LYS A 257 -68.37 -17.11 -49.21
N ASP A 258 -68.35 -16.14 -48.30
CA ASP A 258 -69.43 -15.16 -48.14
C ASP A 258 -69.68 -14.39 -49.44
N LYS A 259 -68.61 -14.03 -50.17
CA LYS A 259 -68.73 -13.39 -51.49
C LYS A 259 -69.45 -14.28 -52.51
N ILE A 260 -69.18 -15.59 -52.52
CA ILE A 260 -69.86 -16.55 -53.40
C ILE A 260 -71.34 -16.64 -53.01
N ASP A 261 -71.61 -16.76 -51.72
CA ASP A 261 -72.97 -16.90 -51.20
C ASP A 261 -73.81 -15.65 -51.51
N ILE A 262 -73.28 -14.45 -51.27
CA ILE A 262 -73.91 -13.17 -51.63
C ILE A 262 -74.19 -13.09 -53.14
N ASN A 263 -73.22 -13.46 -53.99
CA ASN A 263 -73.43 -13.46 -55.43
C ASN A 263 -74.53 -14.44 -55.87
N SER A 264 -74.68 -15.57 -55.18
CA SER A 264 -75.77 -16.52 -55.45
C SER A 264 -77.13 -15.94 -55.04
N PHE A 265 -77.20 -15.28 -53.88
CA PHE A 265 -78.40 -14.60 -53.40
C PHE A 265 -78.83 -13.47 -54.34
N ILE A 266 -77.87 -12.67 -54.83
CA ILE A 266 -78.15 -11.60 -55.82
C ILE A 266 -78.75 -12.21 -57.09
N LYS A 267 -78.16 -13.28 -57.64
CA LYS A 267 -78.72 -13.96 -58.82
C LYS A 267 -80.13 -14.50 -58.58
N GLU A 268 -80.39 -15.05 -57.40
CA GLU A 268 -81.73 -15.54 -57.05
C GLU A 268 -82.75 -14.39 -56.96
N LEU A 269 -82.33 -13.25 -56.39
CA LEU A 269 -83.10 -12.01 -56.33
C LEU A 269 -83.40 -11.47 -57.72
N ASP A 270 -82.40 -11.36 -58.60
CA ASP A 270 -82.57 -10.94 -59.99
C ASP A 270 -83.57 -11.84 -60.71
N THR A 271 -83.46 -13.16 -60.53
CA THR A 271 -84.40 -14.13 -61.12
C THR A 271 -85.84 -13.93 -60.60
N LYS A 272 -86.00 -13.61 -59.31
CA LYS A 272 -87.33 -13.30 -58.73
C LYS A 272 -87.88 -11.98 -59.24
N ILE A 273 -87.04 -10.95 -59.37
CA ILE A 273 -87.41 -9.66 -59.94
C ILE A 273 -87.85 -9.83 -61.40
N ASP A 274 -87.09 -10.56 -62.21
CA ASP A 274 -87.44 -10.85 -63.60
C ASP A 274 -88.79 -11.58 -63.71
N LYS A 275 -89.07 -12.55 -62.83
CA LYS A 275 -90.37 -13.22 -62.77
C LYS A 275 -91.51 -12.26 -62.44
N ILE A 276 -91.30 -11.33 -61.49
CA ILE A 276 -92.31 -10.33 -61.12
C ILE A 276 -92.55 -9.35 -62.27
N ILE A 277 -91.49 -8.86 -62.91
CA ILE A 277 -91.59 -7.95 -64.05
C ILE A 277 -92.34 -8.63 -65.21
N ASN A 278 -92.00 -9.87 -65.54
CA ASN A 278 -92.66 -10.63 -66.59
C ASN A 278 -94.13 -10.93 -66.26
N ALA A 279 -94.45 -11.24 -65.01
CA ALA A 279 -95.84 -11.45 -64.57
C ALA A 279 -96.68 -10.16 -64.64
N ASN A 280 -96.11 -9.01 -64.29
CA ASN A 280 -96.78 -7.71 -64.39
C ASN A 280 -96.96 -7.25 -65.85
N LEU A 281 -96.00 -7.56 -66.74
CA LEU A 281 -96.15 -7.30 -68.18
C LEU A 281 -97.28 -8.14 -68.78
N GLN A 282 -97.41 -9.41 -68.39
CA GLN A 282 -98.50 -10.29 -68.82
C GLN A 282 -99.89 -9.87 -68.28
N GLN A 283 -99.95 -9.25 -67.10
CA GLN A 283 -101.20 -8.68 -66.58
C GLN A 283 -101.63 -7.41 -67.32
N ASN A 284 -100.68 -6.59 -67.79
CA ASN A 284 -100.99 -5.39 -68.56
C ASN A 284 -101.41 -5.70 -70.01
N GLU A 285 -100.98 -6.82 -70.60
CA GLU A 285 -101.44 -7.28 -71.93
C GLU A 285 -102.85 -7.93 -71.90
N GLN A 286 -103.44 -8.19 -70.73
CA GLN A 286 -104.81 -8.70 -70.57
C GLN A 286 -105.85 -7.61 -70.27
N LEU A 287 -105.43 -6.35 -70.24
CA LEU A 287 -106.27 -5.18 -69.89
C LEU A 287 -106.48 -4.19 -71.06
N ASP A 288 -106.01 -4.53 -72.26
CA ASP A 288 -106.37 -3.90 -73.56
C ASP A 288 -107.26 -4.85 -74.39
#